data_AF-A0A9W4REE9-F1
#
_entry.id   AF-A0A9W4REE9-F1
#
_cell.length_a   1.000
_cell.length_b   1.000
_cell.length_c   1.000
_cell.angle_alpha   90.00
_cell.angle_beta   90.00
_cell.angle_gamma   90.00
#
_symmetry.space_group_name_H-M   'P 1'
#
loop_
_entity.id
_entity.type
_entity.pdbx_description
1 polymer ?
#
loop_
_entity_poly.entity_id
_entity_poly.type
_entity_poly.pdbx_seq_one_letter_code
_entity_poly.pdbx_strand_id
1 'polypeptide(L)'
;MSDLMVKRSVRLDPVIDKKVQELNRPLSEVVHEALLDYLLKLGVLDREEAALHVKTLEILKDVAGMAVYLAKTGKFTESITDTVLAQLMQEEKFAASYAYVVGGDPYLHGNQKKAKLNLKIGAKVREAINGTVMTDAKNRPLTRTVHGRVIQSYTPMSGFNLPA
;
A
#
# COMPACT_ATOMS: atom_id res chain seq x y z
N MET A 1 -10.31 -17.84 -6.16
CA MET A 1 -9.08 -17.83 -6.98
C MET A 1 -7.96 -17.25 -6.14
N SER A 2 -6.92 -18.04 -5.88
CA SER A 2 -5.73 -17.66 -5.13
C SER A 2 -4.99 -16.54 -5.88
N ASP A 3 -4.69 -15.43 -5.20
CA ASP A 3 -3.73 -14.42 -5.66
C ASP A 3 -2.34 -15.05 -5.64
N LEU A 4 -2.01 -15.80 -6.70
CA LEU A 4 -0.67 -16.29 -6.93
C LEU A 4 0.15 -15.10 -7.42
N MET A 5 0.90 -14.49 -6.50
CA MET A 5 1.95 -13.54 -6.87
C MET A 5 2.98 -14.31 -7.72
N VAL A 6 2.96 -14.09 -9.04
CA VAL A 6 3.85 -14.78 -9.97
C VAL A 6 5.21 -14.09 -9.94
N LYS A 7 6.22 -14.73 -9.36
CA LYS A 7 7.61 -14.28 -9.47
C LYS A 7 8.19 -14.77 -10.79
N ARG A 8 8.69 -13.84 -11.61
CA ARG A 8 9.46 -14.12 -12.82
C ARG A 8 10.81 -13.41 -12.75
N SER A 9 11.86 -14.09 -13.20
CA SER A 9 13.18 -13.48 -13.36
C SER A 9 13.26 -12.90 -14.77
N VAL A 10 13.65 -11.63 -14.86
CA VAL A 10 13.81 -10.90 -16.11
C VAL A 10 15.16 -10.23 -16.10
N ARG A 11 15.86 -10.30 -17.24
CA ARG A 11 17.10 -9.53 -17.44
C ARG A 11 16.72 -8.16 -17.97
N LEU A 12 17.14 -7.12 -17.28
CA LEU A 12 16.96 -5.75 -17.72
C LEU A 12 18.24 -5.25 -18.37
N ASP A 13 18.10 -4.36 -19.33
CA ASP A 13 19.23 -3.61 -19.86
C ASP A 13 19.88 -2.79 -18.72
N PRO A 14 21.22 -2.77 -18.58
CA PRO A 14 21.91 -1.98 -17.55
C PRO A 14 21.53 -0.49 -17.55
N VAL A 15 21.15 0.06 -18.71
CA VAL A 15 20.68 1.45 -18.82
C VAL A 15 19.38 1.67 -18.05
N ILE A 16 18.47 0.69 -18.06
CA ILE A 16 17.20 0.76 -17.33
C ILE A 16 17.48 0.74 -15.83
N ASP A 17 18.31 -0.18 -15.34
CA ASP A 17 18.63 -0.28 -13.91
C ASP A 17 19.22 1.03 -13.37
N LYS A 18 20.20 1.60 -14.08
CA LYS A 18 20.78 2.91 -13.74
C LYS A 18 19.73 4.02 -13.69
N LYS A 19 18.83 4.09 -14.68
CA LYS A 19 17.77 5.10 -14.74
C LYS A 19 16.75 4.94 -13.61
N VAL A 20 16.43 3.71 -13.21
CA VAL A 20 15.52 3.49 -12.08
C VAL A 20 16.17 3.85 -10.75
N GLN A 21 17.47 3.60 -10.58
CA GLN A 21 18.20 4.04 -9.39
C GLN A 21 18.17 5.57 -9.24
N GLU A 22 18.25 6.33 -10.35
CA GLU A 22 18.11 7.80 -10.36
C GLU A 22 16.72 8.26 -9.87
N LEU A 23 15.67 7.44 -9.97
CA LEU A 23 14.32 7.76 -9.51
C LEU A 23 14.14 7.58 -7.99
N ASN A 24 15.12 7.00 -7.29
CA ASN A 24 15.04 6.64 -5.88
C ASN A 24 13.79 5.80 -5.54
N ARG A 25 13.41 4.88 -6.43
CA ARG A 25 12.27 3.97 -6.30
C ARG A 25 12.74 2.52 -6.41
N PRO A 26 12.07 1.56 -5.74
CA PRO A 26 12.38 0.14 -5.91
C PRO A 26 12.23 -0.31 -7.38
N LEU A 27 13.25 -0.98 -7.91
CA LEU A 27 13.27 -1.46 -9.31
C LEU A 27 12.03 -2.29 -9.67
N SER A 28 11.61 -3.17 -8.76
CA SER A 28 10.42 -4.00 -8.95
C SER A 28 9.14 -3.18 -9.09
N GLU A 29 9.02 -2.05 -8.41
CA GLU A 29 7.84 -1.17 -8.49
C GLU A 29 7.79 -0.48 -9.86
N VAL A 30 8.91 0.11 -10.29
CA VAL A 30 9.01 0.83 -11.57
C VAL A 30 8.79 -0.11 -12.76
N VAL A 31 9.41 -1.30 -12.73
CA VAL A 31 9.25 -2.29 -13.80
C VAL A 31 7.82 -2.82 -13.84
N HIS A 32 7.19 -3.04 -12.69
CA HIS A 32 5.80 -3.48 -12.63
C HIS A 32 4.85 -2.44 -13.23
N GLU A 33 5.01 -1.17 -12.85
CA GLU A 33 4.23 -0.06 -13.42
C GLU A 33 4.39 0.05 -14.94
N ALA A 34 5.63 0.03 -15.42
CA ALA A 34 5.94 0.14 -16.85
C ALA A 34 5.34 -1.04 -17.65
N LEU A 35 5.43 -2.26 -17.10
CA LEU A 35 4.86 -3.45 -17.73
C LEU A 35 3.33 -3.35 -17.83
N LEU A 36 2.67 -2.87 -16.78
CA LEU A 36 1.22 -2.71 -16.78
C LEU A 36 0.74 -1.65 -17.76
N ASP A 37 1.40 -0.49 -17.78
CA ASP A 37 1.12 0.57 -18.77
C ASP A 37 1.30 0.05 -20.20
N TYR A 38 2.32 -0.77 -20.44
CA TYR A 38 2.54 -1.40 -21.75
C TYR A 38 1.45 -2.42 -22.11
N LEU A 39 1.10 -3.33 -21.19
CA LEU A 39 0.04 -4.33 -21.41
C LEU A 39 -1.33 -3.69 -21.64
N LEU A 40 -1.58 -2.56 -21.01
CA LEU A 40 -2.72 -1.69 -21.25
C LEU A 40 -2.77 -1.13 -22.65
N LYS A 41 -1.65 -0.54 -23.11
CA LYS A 41 -1.55 0.00 -24.48
C LYS A 41 -1.74 -1.08 -25.54
N LEU A 42 -1.35 -2.32 -25.24
CA LEU A 42 -1.59 -3.47 -26.11
C LEU A 42 -3.02 -4.02 -26.05
N GLY A 43 -3.88 -3.55 -25.14
CA GLY A 43 -5.24 -4.07 -24.94
C GLY A 43 -5.29 -5.49 -24.38
N VAL A 44 -4.20 -5.96 -23.78
CA VAL A 44 -4.12 -7.29 -23.14
C VAL A 44 -4.83 -7.28 -21.79
N LEU A 45 -4.77 -6.15 -21.08
CA LEU A 45 -5.60 -5.89 -19.91
C LEU A 45 -6.85 -5.12 -20.35
N ASP A 46 -8.01 -5.50 -19.81
CA ASP A 46 -9.19 -4.69 -20.02
C ASP A 46 -9.03 -3.32 -19.32
N ARG A 47 -9.79 -2.32 -19.78
CA ARG A 47 -9.67 -0.95 -19.25
C ARG A 47 -10.09 -0.83 -17.79
N GLU A 48 -10.95 -1.72 -17.31
CA GLU A 48 -11.50 -1.67 -15.95
C GLU A 48 -10.49 -2.25 -14.94
N GLU A 49 -9.91 -3.42 -15.22
CA GLU A 49 -8.83 -4.03 -14.44
C GLU A 49 -7.62 -3.12 -14.33
N ALA A 50 -7.31 -2.43 -15.42
CA ALA A 50 -6.27 -1.43 -15.45
C ALA A 50 -6.58 -0.18 -14.63
N ALA A 51 -7.78 0.38 -14.76
CA ALA A 51 -8.21 1.52 -13.95
C ALA A 51 -8.18 1.16 -12.46
N LEU A 52 -8.63 -0.05 -12.12
CA LEU A 52 -8.58 -0.60 -10.76
C LEU A 52 -7.13 -0.71 -10.26
N HIS A 53 -6.21 -1.16 -11.10
CA HIS A 53 -4.81 -1.25 -10.76
C HIS A 53 -4.19 0.13 -10.51
N VAL A 54 -4.37 1.08 -11.44
CA VAL A 54 -3.86 2.45 -11.30
C VAL A 54 -4.38 3.08 -10.01
N LYS A 55 -5.68 2.95 -9.73
CA LYS A 55 -6.28 3.44 -8.48
C LYS A 55 -5.69 2.79 -7.24
N THR A 56 -5.38 1.50 -7.30
CA THR A 56 -4.70 0.80 -6.20
C THR A 56 -3.31 1.39 -5.95
N LEU A 57 -2.54 1.68 -7.00
CA LEU A 57 -1.20 2.29 -6.86
C LEU A 57 -1.28 3.73 -6.31
N GLU A 58 -2.23 4.53 -6.79
CA GLU A 58 -2.47 5.89 -6.27
C GLU A 58 -2.75 5.85 -4.76
N ILE A 59 -3.65 4.97 -4.31
CA ILE A 59 -3.93 4.77 -2.88
C ILE A 59 -2.66 4.42 -2.10
N LEU A 60 -1.85 3.47 -2.59
CA LEU A 60 -0.64 3.04 -1.91
C LEU A 60 0.42 4.16 -1.83
N LYS A 61 0.50 5.01 -2.86
CA LYS A 61 1.37 6.18 -2.88
C LYS A 61 0.91 7.23 -1.87
N ASP A 62 -0.38 7.55 -1.82
CA ASP A 62 -0.95 8.52 -0.88
C ASP A 62 -0.76 8.05 0.57
N VAL A 63 -1.00 6.76 0.83
CA VAL A 63 -0.74 6.10 2.11
C VAL A 63 0.73 6.22 2.52
N ALA A 64 1.67 5.93 1.62
CA ALA A 64 3.09 6.04 1.89
C ALA A 64 3.48 7.50 2.22
N GLY A 65 2.99 8.45 1.43
CA GLY A 65 3.23 9.88 1.64
C GLY A 65 2.72 10.36 3.00
N MET A 66 1.49 9.98 3.36
CA MET A 66 0.89 10.34 4.65
C MET A 66 1.63 9.70 5.83
N ALA A 67 2.05 8.44 5.71
CA ALA A 67 2.84 7.78 6.75
C ALA A 67 4.17 8.50 7.00
N VAL A 68 4.89 8.86 5.93
CA VAL A 68 6.14 9.62 6.02
C VAL A 68 5.90 11.01 6.60
N TYR A 69 4.83 11.70 6.20
CA TYR A 69 4.47 13.01 6.74
C TYR A 69 4.22 12.96 8.26
N LEU A 70 3.44 12.00 8.73
CA LEU A 70 3.16 11.84 10.16
C LEU A 70 4.42 11.48 10.95
N ALA A 71 5.30 10.64 10.40
CA ALA A 71 6.59 10.32 10.99
C ALA A 71 7.49 11.57 11.11
N LYS A 72 7.63 12.37 10.04
CA LYS A 72 8.46 13.59 10.01
C LYS A 72 7.94 14.70 10.94
N THR A 73 6.63 14.77 11.15
CA THR A 73 6.00 15.83 11.96
C THR A 73 5.84 15.45 13.44
N GLY A 74 6.47 14.35 13.87
CA GLY A 74 6.39 13.89 15.27
C GLY A 74 5.02 13.36 15.68
N LYS A 75 4.15 13.05 14.70
CA LYS A 75 2.79 12.52 14.90
C LYS A 75 2.73 10.99 14.79
N PHE A 76 3.87 10.32 14.85
CA PHE A 76 3.92 8.87 14.87
C PHE A 76 3.22 8.32 16.12
N THR A 77 2.38 7.31 15.94
CA THR A 77 1.76 6.55 17.03
C THR A 77 1.89 5.06 16.73
N GLU A 78 1.71 4.23 17.75
CA GLU A 78 1.65 2.77 17.56
C GLU A 78 0.53 2.34 16.60
N SER A 79 -0.50 3.18 16.44
CA SER A 79 -1.63 3.00 15.54
C SER A 79 -1.45 3.66 14.16
N ILE A 80 -0.21 3.96 13.75
CA ILE A 80 0.08 4.77 12.56
C ILE A 80 -0.71 4.35 11.31
N THR A 81 -0.88 3.06 11.04
CA THR A 81 -1.67 2.56 9.90
C THR A 81 -3.14 2.98 9.96
N ASP A 82 -3.78 2.88 11.14
CA ASP A 82 -5.16 3.34 11.34
C ASP A 82 -5.24 4.86 11.22
N THR A 83 -4.28 5.57 11.80
CA THR A 83 -4.20 7.04 11.75
C THR A 83 -4.08 7.55 10.31
N VAL A 84 -3.19 6.94 9.51
CA VAL A 84 -3.00 7.28 8.08
C VAL A 84 -4.31 7.13 7.31
N LEU A 85 -4.97 5.99 7.45
CA LEU A 85 -6.26 5.76 6.78
C LEU A 85 -7.35 6.70 7.27
N ALA A 86 -7.45 6.93 8.58
CA ALA A 86 -8.44 7.83 9.16
C ALA A 86 -8.27 9.28 8.68
N GLN A 87 -7.05 9.73 8.40
CA GLN A 87 -6.80 11.05 7.83
C GLN A 87 -7.13 11.09 6.33
N LEU A 88 -6.61 10.15 5.54
CA LEU A 88 -6.85 10.12 4.10
C LEU A 88 -8.32 9.92 3.75
N MET A 89 -9.08 9.18 4.55
CA MET A 89 -10.52 8.99 4.34
C MET A 89 -11.36 10.25 4.56
N GLN A 90 -10.79 11.33 5.12
CA GLN A 90 -11.44 12.65 5.18
C GLN A 90 -11.32 13.39 3.84
N GLU A 91 -10.42 12.95 2.96
CA GLU A 91 -10.25 13.52 1.62
C GLU A 91 -11.19 12.82 0.64
N GLU A 92 -12.13 13.57 0.07
CA GLU A 92 -13.18 13.04 -0.82
C GLU A 92 -12.61 12.20 -1.97
N LYS A 93 -11.52 12.68 -2.60
CA LYS A 93 -10.87 12.00 -3.73
C LYS A 93 -10.28 10.63 -3.32
N PHE A 94 -9.66 10.56 -2.15
CA PHE A 94 -9.09 9.32 -1.63
C PHE A 94 -10.22 8.35 -1.26
N ALA A 95 -11.23 8.82 -0.52
CA ALA A 95 -12.39 8.02 -0.14
C ALA A 95 -13.12 7.43 -1.34
N ALA A 96 -13.32 8.21 -2.40
CA ALA A 96 -13.92 7.75 -3.66
C ALA A 96 -13.05 6.71 -4.38
N SER A 97 -11.74 6.94 -4.44
CA SER A 97 -10.80 5.98 -5.05
C SER A 97 -10.76 4.67 -4.26
N TYR A 98 -10.78 4.73 -2.94
CA TYR A 98 -10.85 3.57 -2.06
C TYR A 98 -12.16 2.79 -2.28
N ALA A 99 -13.30 3.47 -2.25
CA ALA A 99 -14.62 2.88 -2.48
C ALA A 99 -14.71 2.18 -3.85
N TYR A 100 -14.14 2.81 -4.89
CA TYR A 100 -14.02 2.23 -6.22
C TYR A 100 -13.21 0.92 -6.19
N VAL A 101 -12.04 0.93 -5.56
CA VAL A 101 -11.16 -0.25 -5.52
C VAL A 101 -11.78 -1.41 -4.73
N VAL A 102 -12.44 -1.11 -3.62
CA VAL A 102 -13.10 -2.15 -2.80
C VAL A 102 -14.47 -2.56 -3.32
N GLY A 103 -15.00 -1.86 -4.33
CA GLY A 103 -16.28 -2.14 -4.97
C GLY A 103 -17.49 -1.85 -4.08
N GLY A 104 -17.46 -0.78 -3.29
CA GLY A 104 -18.59 -0.38 -2.45
C GLY A 104 -18.18 0.41 -1.21
N ASP A 105 -18.99 0.30 -0.15
CA ASP A 105 -18.78 1.01 1.11
C ASP A 105 -17.43 0.62 1.78
N PRO A 106 -16.52 1.59 2.00
CA PRO A 106 -15.25 1.39 2.71
C PRO A 106 -15.41 0.83 4.14
N TYR A 107 -16.55 1.04 4.79
CA TYR A 107 -16.79 0.62 6.18
C TYR A 107 -17.46 -0.75 6.28
N LEU A 108 -17.97 -1.29 5.16
CA LEU A 108 -18.64 -2.59 5.13
C LEU A 108 -17.77 -3.71 5.69
N HIS A 109 -18.27 -4.41 6.70
CA HIS A 109 -17.59 -5.56 7.29
C HIS A 109 -17.64 -6.77 6.35
N GLY A 110 -16.62 -7.64 6.38
CA GLY A 110 -16.57 -8.86 5.57
C GLY A 110 -16.23 -8.67 4.07
N ASN A 111 -15.99 -7.44 3.60
CA ASN A 111 -15.58 -7.21 2.21
C ASN A 111 -14.14 -7.75 1.95
N GLN A 112 -14.05 -8.77 1.10
CA GLN A 112 -12.78 -9.45 0.76
C GLN A 112 -11.82 -8.55 -0.04
N LYS A 113 -12.32 -7.72 -0.97
CA LYS A 113 -11.48 -6.76 -1.72
C LYS A 113 -10.87 -5.74 -0.75
N LYS A 114 -11.68 -5.26 0.19
CA LYS A 114 -11.22 -4.38 1.28
C LYS A 114 -10.12 -5.03 2.13
N ALA A 115 -10.33 -6.27 2.56
CA ALA A 115 -9.33 -6.99 3.37
C ALA A 115 -7.98 -7.10 2.63
N LYS A 116 -8.00 -7.44 1.34
CA LYS A 116 -6.80 -7.50 0.50
C LYS A 116 -6.10 -6.14 0.34
N LEU A 117 -6.87 -5.07 0.08
CA LEU A 117 -6.30 -3.72 -0.04
C LEU A 117 -5.68 -3.27 1.28
N ASN A 118 -6.36 -3.48 2.41
CA ASN A 118 -5.88 -3.10 3.73
C ASN A 118 -4.58 -3.83 4.13
N LEU A 119 -4.42 -5.08 3.72
CA LEU A 119 -3.15 -5.79 3.91
C LEU A 119 -2.00 -5.10 3.16
N LYS A 120 -2.22 -4.71 1.90
CA LYS A 120 -1.22 -3.97 1.10
C LYS A 120 -0.91 -2.61 1.72
N ILE A 121 -1.92 -1.90 2.22
CA ILE A 121 -1.78 -0.61 2.89
C ILE A 121 -0.91 -0.75 4.14
N GLY A 122 -1.19 -1.70 5.02
CA GLY A 122 -0.37 -1.92 6.22
C GLY A 122 1.09 -2.26 5.90
N ALA A 123 1.31 -3.08 4.86
CA ALA A 123 2.66 -3.37 4.39
C ALA A 123 3.37 -2.11 3.83
N LYS A 124 2.67 -1.29 3.04
CA LYS A 124 3.24 -0.08 2.44
C LYS A 124 3.52 1.01 3.46
N VAL A 125 2.67 1.19 4.47
CA VAL A 125 2.94 2.10 5.61
C VAL A 125 4.24 1.69 6.29
N ARG A 126 4.39 0.40 6.61
CA ARG A 126 5.61 -0.12 7.25
C ARG A 126 6.85 0.11 6.39
N GLU A 127 6.77 -0.22 5.10
CA GLU A 127 7.87 -0.03 4.16
C GLU A 127 8.28 1.45 4.05
N ALA A 128 7.30 2.35 3.88
CA ALA A 128 7.54 3.77 3.65
C ALA A 128 8.29 4.45 4.80
N ILE A 129 8.07 4.01 6.04
CA ILE A 129 8.74 4.58 7.21
C ILE A 129 9.85 3.69 7.80
N ASN A 130 10.13 2.54 7.18
CA ASN A 130 10.95 1.47 7.75
C ASN A 130 10.51 1.12 9.20
N GLY A 131 9.21 0.88 9.35
CA GLY A 131 8.55 0.69 10.64
C GLY A 131 8.96 -0.61 11.34
N THR A 132 9.22 -0.52 12.65
CA THR A 132 9.47 -1.68 13.50
C THR A 132 8.16 -2.18 14.08
N VAL A 133 7.77 -3.41 13.76
CA VAL A 133 6.54 -4.03 14.28
C VAL A 133 6.72 -4.46 15.73
N MET A 134 5.67 -4.30 16.54
CA MET A 134 5.67 -4.87 17.89
C MET A 134 5.38 -6.37 17.81
N THR A 135 6.08 -7.16 18.64
CA THR A 135 5.92 -8.61 18.73
C THR A 135 5.55 -9.05 20.13
N ASP A 136 4.92 -10.23 20.24
CA ASP A 136 4.70 -10.92 21.51
C ASP A 136 5.99 -11.56 22.05
N ALA A 137 5.92 -12.20 23.21
CA ALA A 137 7.04 -12.91 23.83
C ALA A 137 7.57 -14.10 22.99
N LYS A 138 6.87 -14.50 21.93
CA LYS A 138 7.27 -15.55 20.99
C LYS A 138 7.77 -14.96 19.65
N ASN A 139 8.10 -13.67 19.60
CA ASN A 139 8.50 -12.94 18.39
C ASN A 139 7.46 -12.95 17.26
N ARG A 140 6.16 -13.11 17.58
CA ARG A 140 5.09 -13.02 16.57
C ARG A 140 4.51 -11.61 16.54
N PRO A 141 4.20 -11.05 15.35
CA PRO A 141 3.59 -9.73 15.26
C PRO A 141 2.31 -9.63 16.09
N LEU A 142 2.20 -8.58 16.90
CA LEU A 142 0.96 -8.27 17.61
C LEU A 142 -0.13 -7.88 16.63
N THR A 143 -1.38 -8.09 17.04
CA THR A 143 -2.56 -7.63 16.30
C THR A 143 -3.45 -6.89 17.29
N ARG A 144 -3.86 -5.68 16.94
CA ARG A 144 -4.88 -4.91 17.67
C ARG A 144 -6.14 -4.83 16.83
N THR A 145 -7.26 -5.17 17.44
CA THR A 145 -8.59 -5.07 16.82
C THR A 145 -9.18 -3.69 17.06
N VAL A 146 -9.84 -3.14 16.06
CA VAL A 146 -10.56 -1.86 16.12
C VAL A 146 -11.96 -2.04 15.52
N HIS A 147 -12.94 -1.30 16.06
CA HIS A 147 -14.34 -1.39 15.65
C HIS A 147 -14.81 -0.09 15.01
N GLY A 148 -15.70 -0.19 14.01
CA GLY A 148 -16.26 0.96 13.30
C GLY A 148 -15.25 1.73 12.42
N ARG A 149 -14.06 1.17 12.19
CA ARG A 149 -12.99 1.77 11.38
C ARG A 149 -12.89 1.11 10.00
N VAL A 150 -12.20 1.76 9.06
CA VAL A 150 -11.98 1.22 7.70
C VAL A 150 -11.22 -0.10 7.74
N ILE A 151 -10.15 -0.15 8.55
CA ILE A 151 -9.49 -1.39 8.96
C ILE A 151 -10.16 -1.96 10.20
N GLN A 152 -10.13 -3.28 10.35
CA GLN A 152 -10.72 -3.98 11.52
C GLN A 152 -9.64 -4.44 12.49
N SER A 153 -8.40 -4.51 12.03
CA SER A 153 -7.23 -4.75 12.84
C SER A 153 -5.98 -4.18 12.19
N TYR A 154 -4.95 -3.94 12.99
CA TYR A 154 -3.63 -3.55 12.52
C TYR A 154 -2.54 -4.16 13.42
N THR A 155 -1.33 -4.27 12.88
CA THR A 155 -0.13 -4.59 13.67
C THR A 155 0.46 -3.29 14.19
N PRO A 156 0.55 -3.09 15.52
CA PRO A 156 1.11 -1.88 16.07
C PRO A 156 2.62 -1.80 15.81
N MET A 157 3.15 -0.58 15.70
CA MET A 157 4.57 -0.31 15.46
C MET A 157 5.20 0.39 16.66
N SER A 158 6.39 -0.04 17.09
CA SER A 158 7.11 0.56 18.21
C SER A 158 7.98 1.75 17.81
N GLY A 159 8.31 1.86 16.52
CA GLY A 159 9.19 2.91 16.01
C GLY A 159 9.33 2.85 14.50
N PHE A 160 10.15 3.73 13.97
CA PHE A 160 10.41 3.87 12.55
C PHE A 160 11.83 4.41 12.32
N ASN A 161 12.35 4.26 11.11
CA ASN A 161 13.65 4.80 10.72
C ASN A 161 13.60 5.29 9.27
N LEU A 162 13.29 6.57 9.07
CA LEU A 162 13.12 7.10 7.73
C LEU A 162 14.41 6.91 6.91
N PRO A 163 14.31 6.43 5.66
CA PRO A 163 15.45 6.42 4.76
C PRO A 163 15.96 7.86 4.58
N ALA A 164 17.29 7.99 4.51
CA ALA A 164 18.00 9.26 4.35
C ALA A 164 17.60 9.98 3.04
#